data_AF-X0XA04-F1
#
_entry.id   AF-X0XA04-F1
#
_cell.length_a   1.000
_cell.length_b   1.000
_cell.length_c   1.000
_cell.angle_alpha   90.00
_cell.angle_beta   90.00
_cell.angle_gamma   90.00
#
_symmetry.space_group_name_H-M   'P 1'
#
loop_
_entity.id
_entity.type
_entity.pdbx_description
1 polymer ?
#
loop_
_entity_poly.entity_id
_entity_poly.type
_entity_poly.pdbx_seq_one_letter_code
_entity_poly.pdbx_strand_id
1 'polypeptide(L)'
;MCGIAGIISLDRQPVEPQAIKRMCDVIAHRGPDDAGYVFFRLSENKLGEGGYWCGFADAEFKHINEHLPVFGGDYFKEETSKHDFSVGLGHRRLAIIDLTHYGHQPMSSSDRRYWVVYNGEIYNYPEIREELKAKGHV
;
A
#
# COMPACT_ATOMS: atom_id res chain seq x y z
N MET A 1 12.44 -11.30 -5.85
CA MET A 1 12.23 -9.88 -6.22
C MET A 1 10.77 -9.58 -6.02
N CYS A 2 10.41 -8.50 -5.31
CA CYS A 2 9.03 -8.12 -5.00
C CYS A 2 8.06 -8.12 -6.20
N GLY A 3 6.76 -8.09 -5.93
CA GLY A 3 5.68 -7.95 -6.90
C GLY A 3 4.82 -6.72 -6.61
N ILE A 4 4.27 -6.10 -7.65
CA ILE A 4 3.35 -4.97 -7.55
C ILE A 4 2.10 -5.28 -8.38
N ALA A 5 0.93 -4.94 -7.85
CA ALA A 5 -0.32 -4.90 -8.58
C ALA A 5 -1.00 -3.53 -8.39
N GLY A 6 -1.78 -3.11 -9.37
CA GLY A 6 -2.55 -1.88 -9.29
C GLY A 6 -3.80 -1.97 -10.15
N ILE A 7 -4.88 -1.34 -9.70
CA ILE A 7 -6.13 -1.21 -10.44
C ILE A 7 -6.59 0.24 -10.35
N ILE A 8 -7.06 0.76 -11.47
CA ILE A 8 -7.67 2.08 -11.56
C ILE A 8 -8.93 1.99 -12.40
N SER A 9 -10.01 2.52 -11.86
CA SER A 9 -11.25 2.73 -12.59
C SER A 9 -11.23 4.11 -13.24
N LEU A 10 -11.41 4.15 -14.57
CA LEU A 10 -11.45 5.39 -15.36
C LEU A 10 -12.88 5.86 -15.63
N ASP A 11 -13.86 4.99 -15.47
CA ASP A 11 -15.29 5.27 -15.66
C ASP A 11 -16.02 5.59 -14.35
N ARG A 12 -15.25 5.73 -13.25
CA ARG A 12 -15.71 6.00 -11.88
C ARG A 12 -16.55 4.88 -11.28
N GLN A 13 -16.62 3.70 -11.88
CA GLN A 13 -17.19 2.54 -11.21
C GLN A 13 -16.29 2.10 -10.05
N PRO A 14 -16.83 1.63 -8.92
CA PRO A 14 -16.03 1.14 -7.81
C PRO A 14 -15.19 -0.06 -8.25
N VAL A 15 -13.91 -0.10 -7.87
CA VAL A 15 -13.06 -1.28 -8.07
C VAL A 15 -13.40 -2.33 -7.03
N GLU A 16 -13.43 -3.61 -7.44
CA GLU A 16 -13.57 -4.73 -6.50
C GLU A 16 -12.26 -4.90 -5.71
N PRO A 17 -12.22 -4.68 -4.38
CA PRO A 17 -10.97 -4.73 -3.63
C PRO A 17 -10.28 -6.10 -3.69
N GLN A 18 -11.08 -7.17 -3.77
CA GLN A 18 -10.63 -8.55 -3.88
C GLN A 18 -9.88 -8.82 -5.17
N ALA A 19 -10.11 -8.04 -6.24
CA ALA A 19 -9.34 -8.15 -7.47
C ALA A 19 -7.85 -7.86 -7.24
N ILE A 20 -7.53 -6.88 -6.40
CA ILE A 20 -6.14 -6.55 -6.04
C ILE A 20 -5.48 -7.69 -5.29
N LYS A 21 -6.17 -8.28 -4.30
CA LYS A 21 -5.66 -9.46 -3.60
C LYS A 21 -5.39 -10.61 -4.58
N ARG A 22 -6.34 -10.94 -5.46
CA ARG A 22 -6.16 -12.00 -6.47
C ARG A 22 -4.96 -11.73 -7.38
N MET A 23 -4.76 -10.49 -7.82
CA MET A 23 -3.59 -10.10 -8.61
C MET A 23 -2.28 -10.29 -7.85
N CYS A 24 -2.23 -9.90 -6.57
CA CYS A 24 -1.08 -10.11 -5.70
C CYS A 24 -0.81 -11.60 -5.43
N ASP A 25 -1.85 -12.41 -5.25
CA ASP A 25 -1.72 -13.84 -4.98
C ASP A 25 -1.09 -14.59 -6.17
N VAL A 26 -1.43 -14.22 -7.42
CA VAL A 26 -0.80 -14.79 -8.64
C VAL A 26 0.72 -14.54 -8.68
N ILE A 27 1.18 -13.43 -8.12
CA ILE A 27 2.59 -13.06 -8.05
C ILE A 27 3.21 -13.30 -6.66
N ALA A 28 2.57 -14.07 -5.78
CA ALA A 28 3.05 -14.30 -4.42
C ALA A 28 4.46 -14.89 -4.36
N HIS A 29 4.81 -15.75 -5.32
CA HIS A 29 6.15 -16.34 -5.46
C HIS A 29 7.29 -15.31 -5.62
N ARG A 30 6.97 -14.06 -6.03
CA ARG A 30 7.93 -12.97 -6.15
C ARG A 30 8.30 -12.36 -4.79
N GLY A 31 7.34 -12.31 -3.88
CA GLY A 31 7.49 -11.72 -2.55
C GLY A 31 6.77 -12.57 -1.50
N PRO A 32 7.43 -13.60 -0.96
CA PRO A 32 6.83 -14.53 -0.01
C PRO A 32 6.78 -14.01 1.42
N ASP A 33 7.43 -12.88 1.73
CA ASP A 33 7.69 -12.48 3.12
C ASP A 33 6.71 -11.45 3.67
N ASP A 34 6.01 -10.69 2.82
CA ASP A 34 5.02 -9.69 3.26
C ASP A 34 4.03 -9.39 2.13
N ALA A 35 2.85 -8.89 2.49
CA ALA A 35 1.85 -8.39 1.55
C ALA A 35 0.96 -7.31 2.17
N GLY A 36 0.71 -6.25 1.40
CA GLY A 36 -0.10 -5.12 1.82
C GLY A 36 -0.87 -4.49 0.67
N TYR A 37 -1.90 -3.73 1.04
CA TYR A 37 -2.86 -3.14 0.11
C TYR A 37 -3.24 -1.74 0.57
N VAL A 38 -3.50 -0.83 -0.37
CA VAL A 38 -4.13 0.46 -0.07
C VAL A 38 -5.16 0.79 -1.14
N PHE A 39 -6.29 1.36 -0.74
CA PHE A 39 -7.38 1.75 -1.61
C PHE A 39 -7.66 3.24 -1.48
N PHE A 40 -8.04 3.88 -2.58
CA PHE A 40 -8.33 5.30 -2.65
C PHE A 40 -9.70 5.56 -3.27
N ARG A 41 -10.50 6.36 -2.59
CA ARG A 41 -11.66 7.04 -3.14
C ARG A 41 -11.21 8.42 -3.60
N LEU A 42 -11.37 8.68 -4.89
CA LEU A 42 -11.01 9.97 -5.47
C LEU A 42 -12.05 11.03 -5.07
N SER A 43 -11.59 12.28 -4.90
CA SER A 43 -12.50 13.40 -4.70
C SER A 43 -13.33 13.66 -5.95
N GLU A 44 -14.58 14.08 -5.77
CA GLU A 44 -15.44 14.53 -6.85
C GLU A 44 -15.06 15.92 -7.37
N ASN A 45 -14.33 16.72 -6.57
CA ASN A 45 -13.89 18.05 -6.96
C ASN A 45 -12.45 18.04 -7.51
N LYS A 46 -12.17 19.01 -8.41
CA LYS A 46 -10.84 19.16 -9.02
C LYS A 46 -9.75 19.60 -8.05
N LEU A 47 -10.12 20.05 -6.85
CA LEU A 47 -9.20 20.50 -5.81
C LEU A 47 -8.68 19.33 -4.96
N GLY A 48 -9.26 18.13 -5.11
CA GLY A 48 -8.85 16.93 -4.36
C GLY A 48 -9.39 16.87 -2.93
N GLU A 49 -10.23 17.83 -2.51
CA GLU A 49 -10.75 17.88 -1.14
C GLU A 49 -11.74 16.74 -0.90
N GLY A 50 -11.62 16.06 0.24
CA GLY A 50 -12.50 14.96 0.59
C GLY A 50 -12.21 13.64 -0.14
N GLY A 51 -11.00 13.46 -0.68
CA GLY A 51 -10.49 12.11 -1.00
C GLY A 51 -10.36 11.27 0.28
N TYR A 52 -10.44 9.95 0.13
CA TYR A 52 -10.32 9.03 1.26
C TYR A 52 -9.44 7.83 0.90
N TRP A 53 -8.77 7.25 1.89
CA TRP A 53 -7.95 6.08 1.68
C TRP A 53 -7.96 5.19 2.93
N CYS A 54 -7.71 3.90 2.71
CA CYS A 54 -7.48 2.94 3.78
C CYS A 54 -6.43 1.91 3.33
N GLY A 55 -5.51 1.58 4.24
CA GLY A 55 -4.43 0.62 4.04
C GLY A 55 -4.65 -0.62 4.89
N PHE A 56 -4.23 -1.78 4.39
CA PHE A 56 -4.42 -3.07 5.03
C PHE A 56 -3.19 -3.96 4.88
N ALA A 57 -2.86 -4.70 5.93
CA ALA A 57 -1.97 -5.85 5.81
C ALA A 57 -2.77 -7.08 5.33
N ASP A 58 -2.14 -7.96 4.56
CA ASP A 58 -2.74 -9.26 4.30
C ASP A 58 -2.82 -10.09 5.60
N ALA A 59 -3.87 -10.92 5.72
CA ALA A 59 -4.13 -11.72 6.90
C ALA A 59 -2.99 -12.69 7.24
N GLU A 60 -2.30 -13.22 6.22
CA GLU A 60 -1.13 -14.10 6.40
C GLU A 60 0.02 -13.37 7.10
N PHE A 61 0.19 -12.08 6.82
CA PHE A 61 1.33 -11.26 7.25
C PHE A 61 0.97 -10.25 8.34
N LYS A 62 -0.20 -10.36 8.96
CA LYS A 62 -0.68 -9.43 10.01
C LYS A 62 0.28 -9.22 11.19
N HIS A 63 1.13 -10.21 11.46
CA HIS A 63 2.12 -10.18 12.54
C HIS A 63 3.34 -9.29 12.21
N ILE A 64 3.55 -8.95 10.93
CA ILE A 64 4.64 -8.07 10.50
C ILE A 64 4.33 -6.64 10.89
N ASN A 65 3.08 -6.19 10.70
CA ASN A 65 2.66 -4.86 11.07
C ASN A 65 1.31 -4.90 11.81
N GLU A 66 1.38 -5.06 13.13
CA GLU A 66 0.20 -5.15 14.01
C GLU A 66 -0.60 -3.83 14.10
N HIS A 67 -0.03 -2.72 13.60
CA HIS A 67 -0.71 -1.42 13.58
C HIS A 67 -1.63 -1.26 12.36
N LEU A 68 -1.51 -2.13 11.35
CA LEU A 68 -2.37 -2.10 10.18
C LEU A 68 -3.60 -2.99 10.38
N PRO A 69 -4.80 -2.52 9.95
CA PRO A 69 -5.96 -3.39 9.92
C PRO A 69 -5.77 -4.50 8.88
N VAL A 70 -6.47 -5.62 9.09
CA VAL A 70 -6.33 -6.81 8.25
C VAL A 70 -7.29 -6.76 7.06
N PHE A 71 -6.78 -7.07 5.87
CA PHE A 71 -7.60 -7.23 4.66
C PHE A 71 -8.61 -8.36 4.84
N GLY A 72 -9.89 -8.08 4.59
CA GLY A 72 -11.00 -9.02 4.84
C GLY A 72 -11.48 -9.08 6.30
N GLY A 73 -10.83 -8.37 7.23
CA GLY A 73 -11.27 -8.21 8.61
C GLY A 73 -12.48 -7.28 8.76
N ASP A 74 -12.91 -7.04 10.01
CA ASP A 74 -14.13 -6.27 10.27
C ASP A 74 -14.03 -4.81 9.82
N TYR A 75 -12.89 -4.16 10.11
CA TYR A 75 -12.64 -2.79 9.63
C TYR A 75 -12.66 -2.72 8.10
N PHE A 76 -12.06 -3.70 7.41
CA PHE A 76 -12.12 -3.77 5.95
C PHE A 76 -13.56 -3.86 5.42
N LYS A 77 -14.40 -4.72 6.02
CA LYS A 77 -15.81 -4.85 5.63
C LYS A 77 -16.59 -3.56 5.86
N GLU A 78 -16.36 -2.92 7.00
CA GLU A 78 -16.97 -1.63 7.33
C GLU A 78 -16.62 -0.56 6.29
N GLU A 79 -15.33 -0.38 6.00
CA GLU A 79 -14.86 0.63 5.04
C GLU A 79 -15.37 0.38 3.62
N THR A 80 -15.33 -0.87 3.16
CA THR A 80 -15.83 -1.25 1.82
C THR A 80 -17.35 -1.16 1.69
N SER A 81 -18.10 -1.12 2.80
CA SER A 81 -19.54 -0.84 2.78
C SER A 81 -19.89 0.65 2.73
N LYS A 82 -18.95 1.52 3.13
CA LYS A 82 -19.16 2.98 3.22
C LYS A 82 -18.57 3.72 2.03
N HIS A 83 -17.60 3.13 1.34
CA HIS A 83 -16.79 3.83 0.37
C HIS A 83 -16.62 3.05 -0.93
N ASP A 84 -16.89 3.76 -2.03
CA ASP A 84 -16.60 3.34 -3.38
C ASP A 84 -15.16 3.73 -3.74
N PHE A 85 -14.24 2.77 -3.67
CA PHE A 85 -12.85 2.99 -4.06
C PHE A 85 -12.70 2.96 -5.58
N SER A 86 -11.88 3.84 -6.13
CA SER A 86 -11.61 3.91 -7.59
C SER A 86 -10.19 3.49 -7.94
N VAL A 87 -9.30 3.40 -6.94
CA VAL A 87 -7.90 2.99 -7.11
C VAL A 87 -7.55 1.99 -6.02
N GLY A 88 -6.79 0.96 -6.37
CA GLY A 88 -6.16 0.05 -5.42
C GLY A 88 -4.73 -0.23 -5.82
N LEU A 89 -3.81 -0.24 -4.86
CA LEU A 89 -2.43 -0.67 -5.02
C LEU A 89 -2.16 -1.84 -4.09
N GLY A 90 -1.40 -2.83 -4.57
CA GLY A 90 -0.99 -3.99 -3.79
C GLY A 90 0.49 -4.30 -3.98
N HIS A 91 1.11 -4.86 -2.96
CA HIS A 91 2.52 -5.22 -2.96
C HIS A 91 2.74 -6.61 -2.37
N ARG A 92 3.68 -7.35 -2.96
CA ARG A 92 4.26 -8.59 -2.43
C ARG A 92 5.74 -8.36 -2.20
N ARG A 93 6.22 -8.54 -0.97
CA ARG A 93 7.59 -8.20 -0.60
C ARG A 93 8.47 -9.44 -0.46
N LEU A 94 9.67 -9.36 -1.03
CA LEU A 94 10.80 -10.19 -0.62
C LEU A 94 11.66 -9.32 0.30
N ALA A 95 11.73 -9.64 1.59
CA ALA A 95 12.38 -8.83 2.60
C ALA A 95 13.88 -9.15 2.65
N ILE A 96 14.71 -8.24 2.11
CA ILE A 96 16.18 -8.36 2.11
C ILE A 96 16.80 -7.23 2.91
N ILE A 97 16.50 -5.98 2.53
CA ILE A 97 16.93 -4.76 3.20
C ILE A 97 15.77 -4.25 4.05
N ASP A 98 16.04 -3.96 5.32
CA ASP A 98 15.07 -3.60 6.36
C ASP A 98 14.01 -4.69 6.61
N LEU A 99 14.28 -5.56 7.58
CA LEU A 99 13.38 -6.65 7.95
C LEU A 99 12.26 -6.21 8.91
N THR A 100 12.19 -4.92 9.24
CA THR A 100 11.19 -4.39 10.17
C THR A 100 9.88 -4.06 9.47
N HIS A 101 8.84 -3.80 10.27
CA HIS A 101 7.52 -3.38 9.79
C HIS A 101 7.54 -2.06 9.02
N TYR A 102 8.58 -1.22 9.18
CA TYR A 102 8.75 0.01 8.40
C TYR A 102 9.02 -0.26 6.92
N GLY A 103 9.49 -1.47 6.57
CA GLY A 103 9.66 -1.90 5.19
C GLY A 103 8.36 -2.31 4.48
N HIS A 104 7.24 -2.38 5.19
CA HIS A 104 5.93 -2.77 4.64
C HIS A 104 5.48 -1.80 3.54
N GLN A 105 4.80 -2.33 2.51
CA GLN A 105 4.30 -1.55 1.39
C GLN A 105 2.83 -1.92 1.10
N PRO A 106 2.01 -0.98 0.58
CA PRO A 106 2.34 0.36 0.09
C PRO A 106 2.79 1.36 1.17
N MET A 107 3.79 2.19 0.85
CA MET A 107 4.33 3.22 1.75
C MET A 107 3.66 4.56 1.51
N SER A 108 3.55 5.37 2.57
CA SER A 108 3.05 6.75 2.48
C SER A 108 4.12 7.75 2.90
N SER A 109 4.04 8.98 2.39
CA SER A 109 4.76 10.12 2.96
C SER A 109 4.26 10.40 4.39
N SER A 110 5.05 11.13 5.18
CA SER A 110 4.69 11.44 6.59
C SER A 110 3.37 12.20 6.73
N ASP A 111 3.04 13.05 5.77
CA ASP A 111 1.77 13.77 5.65
C ASP A 111 0.66 12.97 4.95
N ARG A 112 0.96 11.74 4.51
CA ARG A 112 0.05 10.80 3.83
C ARG A 112 -0.52 11.33 2.51
N ARG A 113 0.11 12.36 1.95
CA ARG A 113 -0.26 12.96 0.66
C ARG A 113 0.17 12.09 -0.52
N TYR A 114 1.32 11.43 -0.40
CA TYR A 114 1.88 10.57 -1.44
C TYR A 114 1.92 9.14 -0.98
N TRP A 115 1.65 8.22 -1.91
CA TRP A 115 1.73 6.78 -1.70
C TRP A 115 2.54 6.14 -2.80
N VAL A 116 3.32 5.12 -2.45
CA VAL A 116 4.20 4.44 -3.38
C VAL A 116 4.20 2.92 -3.15
N VAL A 117 4.24 2.20 -4.27
CA VAL A 117 4.64 0.81 -4.36
C VAL A 117 5.91 0.75 -5.21
N TYR A 118 6.91 0.03 -4.73
CA TYR A 118 8.25 0.05 -5.30
C TYR A 118 8.84 -1.36 -5.38
N ASN A 119 9.43 -1.65 -6.54
CA ASN A 119 10.11 -2.91 -6.84
C ASN A 119 11.42 -2.58 -7.53
N GLY A 120 12.51 -2.71 -6.79
CA GLY A 120 13.84 -2.31 -7.20
C GLY A 120 14.70 -2.08 -5.97
N GLU A 121 15.86 -1.49 -6.18
CA GLU A 121 16.79 -1.11 -5.14
C GLU A 121 17.32 0.31 -5.41
N ILE A 122 17.36 1.11 -4.36
CA ILE A 122 18.01 2.43 -4.38
C ILE A 122 19.41 2.22 -3.83
N TYR A 123 20.41 2.06 -4.71
CA TYR A 123 21.77 1.70 -4.28
C TYR A 123 22.43 2.76 -3.38
N ASN A 124 22.13 4.03 -3.61
CA ASN A 124 22.64 5.15 -2.81
C ASN A 124 21.67 5.58 -1.69
N TYR A 125 20.86 4.65 -1.17
CA TYR A 125 19.97 4.96 -0.05
C TYR A 125 20.69 5.40 1.23
N PRO A 126 21.94 4.98 1.54
CA PRO A 126 22.65 5.48 2.71
C PRO A 126 22.95 6.99 2.60
N GLU A 127 23.41 7.44 1.44
CA GLU A 127 23.70 8.86 1.17
C GLU A 127 22.41 9.68 1.17
N ILE A 128 21.36 9.20 0.48
CA ILE A 128 20.06 9.85 0.46
C ILE A 128 19.47 9.97 1.88
N ARG A 129 19.64 8.94 2.72
CA ARG A 129 19.18 8.97 4.12
C ARG A 129 19.85 10.09 4.91
N GLU A 130 21.16 10.29 4.76
CA GLU A 130 21.86 11.38 5.44
C GLU A 130 21.47 12.76 4.91
N GLU A 131 21.26 12.90 3.59
CA GLU A 131 20.71 14.14 3.01
C GLU A 131 19.32 14.48 3.55
N LEU A 132 18.45 13.47 3.70
CA LEU A 132 17.10 13.65 4.24
C LEU A 132 17.13 14.01 5.73
N LYS A 133 18.01 13.39 6.51
CA LYS A 133 18.24 13.77 7.92
C LYS A 133 18.72 15.21 8.07
N ALA A 134 19.64 15.65 7.22
CA ALA A 134 20.12 17.04 7.22
C ALA A 134 18.99 18.06 6.92
N LYS A 135 17.93 17.62 6.23
CA LYS A 135 16.71 18.41 5.96
C LYS A 135 15.63 18.27 7.04
N GLY A 136 15.89 17.51 8.12
CA GLY A 136 14.98 17.34 9.25
C GLY A 136 13.98 16.18 9.12
N HIS A 137 14.19 15.28 8.15
CA HIS A 137 13.40 14.04 8.06
C HIS A 137 14.01 12.93 8.94
N VAL A 138 13.18 12.07 9.52
CA VAL A 138 13.60 11.02 10.47
C VAL A 138 13.20 9.65 9.95
#